data_AF-A0A075I898-F1
#
_entry.id   AF-A0A075I898-F1
#
_cell.length_a   1.000
_cell.length_b   1.000
_cell.length_c   1.000
_cell.angle_alpha   90.00
_cell.angle_beta   90.00
_cell.angle_gamma   90.00
#
_symmetry.space_group_name_H-M   'P 1'
#
loop_
_entity.id
_entity.type
_entity.pdbx_description
1 polymer ?
#
loop_
_entity_poly.entity_id
_entity_poly.type
_entity_poly.pdbx_seq_one_letter_code
_entity_poly.pdbx_strand_id
1 'polypeptide(L)'
;MAEQKIIGKGTWIDKLAFELIEREKQLGRDTDGIIRVESGLGASGIPHIGSLGDAVRAYGVKLALENLGYKSELIAYSDDLDGLRKIPEGLTVDSENIGKRVSSIPDPVEGCKHNSYGEHMSSLLLDGLDNLGIEYVHKTAHETYKNGLLVDQIHKILVNSKKIGDKIEEFTGQQKFQSVIPYFPICDACDKLYTTESFEYIEEEKKLGIDVKILKLVLIRSLVVDMRVNPISQKV
;
A
#
# COMPACT_ATOMS: atom_id res chain seq x y z
N MET A 1 -19.11 -44.24 1.03
CA MET A 1 -18.30 -43.12 1.58
C MET A 1 -17.86 -42.31 0.39
N ALA A 2 -18.10 -40.99 0.36
CA ALA A 2 -17.59 -40.15 -0.72
C ALA A 2 -16.06 -40.16 -0.66
N GLU A 3 -15.42 -40.45 -1.79
CA GLU A 3 -13.96 -40.49 -1.90
C GLU A 3 -13.42 -39.08 -1.69
N GLN A 4 -12.61 -38.87 -0.64
CA GLN A 4 -12.02 -37.56 -0.37
C GLN A 4 -10.91 -37.31 -1.39
N LYS A 5 -11.17 -36.42 -2.36
CA LYS A 5 -10.18 -35.97 -3.32
C LYS A 5 -9.12 -35.13 -2.60
N ILE A 6 -7.87 -35.60 -2.59
CA ILE A 6 -6.72 -34.85 -2.09
C ILE A 6 -6.26 -33.88 -3.18
N ILE A 7 -6.11 -32.59 -2.83
CA ILE A 7 -5.59 -31.54 -3.72
C ILE A 7 -4.14 -31.26 -3.31
N GLY A 8 -3.22 -31.28 -4.27
CA GLY A 8 -1.80 -31.03 -4.01
C GLY A 8 -1.25 -31.96 -2.93
N LYS A 9 -0.69 -31.38 -1.86
CA LYS A 9 -0.18 -32.12 -0.68
C LYS A 9 -1.24 -32.35 0.41
N GLY A 10 -2.50 -31.98 0.18
CA GLY A 10 -3.59 -32.15 1.14
C GLY A 10 -3.65 -31.08 2.23
N THR A 11 -3.00 -29.94 2.04
CA THR A 11 -3.05 -28.80 2.98
C THR A 11 -4.14 -27.80 2.61
N TRP A 12 -4.47 -26.90 3.54
CA TRP A 12 -5.41 -25.81 3.28
C TRP A 12 -4.90 -24.84 2.20
N ILE A 13 -3.58 -24.69 2.06
CA ILE A 13 -2.95 -23.82 1.06
C ILE A 13 -3.08 -24.44 -0.34
N ASP A 14 -2.95 -25.76 -0.46
CA ASP A 14 -3.18 -26.46 -1.73
C ASP A 14 -4.62 -26.25 -2.21
N LYS A 15 -5.59 -26.35 -1.30
CA LYS A 15 -7.00 -26.08 -1.59
C LYS A 15 -7.22 -24.63 -2.03
N LEU A 16 -6.64 -23.66 -1.31
CA LEU A 16 -6.74 -22.24 -1.66
C LEU A 16 -6.17 -21.94 -3.04
N ALA A 17 -4.98 -22.46 -3.35
CA ALA A 17 -4.35 -22.30 -4.66
C ALA A 17 -5.20 -22.91 -5.78
N PHE A 18 -5.77 -24.10 -5.55
CA PHE A 18 -6.68 -24.74 -6.51
C PHE A 18 -7.94 -23.92 -6.76
N GLU A 19 -8.61 -23.46 -5.70
CA GLU A 19 -9.82 -22.64 -5.81
C GLU A 19 -9.55 -21.28 -6.49
N LEU A 20 -8.39 -20.69 -6.23
CA LEU A 20 -7.92 -19.48 -6.91
C LEU A 20 -7.82 -19.73 -8.43
N ILE A 21 -7.15 -20.80 -8.84
CA ILE A 21 -6.98 -21.12 -10.27
C ILE A 21 -8.32 -21.38 -10.95
N GLU A 22 -9.22 -22.14 -10.32
CA GLU A 22 -10.55 -22.39 -10.88
C GLU A 22 -11.33 -21.07 -11.07
N ARG A 23 -11.25 -20.17 -10.09
CA ARG A 23 -11.85 -18.84 -10.19
C ARG A 23 -11.25 -18.01 -11.32
N GLU A 24 -9.92 -17.94 -11.44
CA GLU A 24 -9.28 -17.14 -12.50
C GLU A 24 -9.64 -17.67 -13.90
N LYS A 25 -9.72 -19.00 -14.07
CA LYS A 25 -10.20 -19.64 -15.30
C LYS A 25 -11.67 -19.32 -15.61
N GLN A 26 -12.55 -19.38 -14.60
CA GLN A 26 -13.96 -19.00 -14.75
C GLN A 26 -14.13 -17.53 -15.15
N LEU A 27 -13.24 -16.65 -14.67
CA LEU A 27 -13.21 -15.23 -15.03
C LEU A 27 -12.53 -14.96 -16.39
N GLY A 28 -11.98 -15.99 -17.05
CA GLY A 28 -11.28 -15.87 -18.33
C GLY A 28 -9.96 -15.09 -18.25
N ARG A 29 -9.31 -15.08 -17.08
CA ARG A 29 -8.04 -14.41 -16.87
C ARG A 29 -6.87 -15.34 -17.19
N ASP A 30 -5.76 -14.75 -17.65
CA ASP A 30 -4.56 -15.49 -18.02
C ASP A 30 -3.90 -16.12 -16.79
N THR A 31 -3.82 -17.45 -16.78
CA THR A 31 -3.11 -18.24 -15.76
C THR A 31 -1.78 -18.80 -16.25
N ASP A 32 -1.44 -18.63 -17.53
CA ASP A 32 -0.20 -19.15 -18.13
C ASP A 32 0.99 -18.21 -17.84
N GLY A 33 0.70 -16.95 -17.49
CA GLY A 33 1.65 -15.98 -16.97
C GLY A 33 2.14 -16.24 -15.54
N ILE A 34 2.82 -15.24 -14.97
CA ILE A 34 3.27 -15.28 -13.57
C ILE A 34 2.12 -14.84 -12.67
N ILE A 35 1.67 -15.73 -11.79
CA ILE A 35 0.67 -15.45 -10.75
C ILE A 35 1.37 -14.83 -9.54
N ARG A 36 1.10 -13.55 -9.29
CA ARG A 36 1.68 -12.85 -8.14
C ARG A 36 0.81 -12.99 -6.91
N VAL A 37 1.43 -13.41 -5.82
CA VAL A 37 0.89 -13.28 -4.47
C VAL A 37 1.61 -12.13 -3.79
N GLU A 38 0.98 -11.50 -2.80
CA GLU A 38 1.51 -10.30 -2.18
C GLU A 38 1.38 -10.39 -0.66
N SER A 39 2.38 -9.83 0.04
CA SER A 39 2.28 -9.47 1.45
C SER A 39 2.65 -8.01 1.63
N GLY A 40 1.88 -7.30 2.47
CA GLY A 40 2.09 -5.90 2.78
C GLY A 40 3.01 -5.69 3.98
N LEU A 41 3.89 -4.69 3.91
CA LEU A 41 4.83 -4.30 4.94
C LEU A 41 4.52 -2.86 5.36
N GLY A 42 3.93 -2.70 6.55
CA GLY A 42 3.74 -1.38 7.15
C GLY A 42 5.08 -0.80 7.59
N ALA A 43 5.59 0.18 6.85
CA ALA A 43 6.90 0.80 7.10
C ALA A 43 6.89 1.87 8.20
N SER A 44 5.77 2.04 8.91
CA SER A 44 5.60 3.06 9.96
C SER A 44 5.93 2.59 11.38
N GLY A 45 6.20 1.31 11.59
CA GLY A 45 6.49 0.76 12.91
C GLY A 45 7.36 -0.48 12.85
N ILE A 46 7.79 -0.95 14.03
CA ILE A 46 8.66 -2.11 14.14
C ILE A 46 7.87 -3.36 13.72
N PRO A 47 8.33 -4.13 12.71
CA PRO A 47 7.65 -5.34 12.29
C PRO A 47 7.66 -6.38 13.41
N HIS A 48 6.59 -7.17 13.49
CA HIS A 48 6.42 -8.20 14.50
C HIS A 48 6.11 -9.55 13.88
N ILE A 49 6.02 -10.61 14.69
CA ILE A 49 5.76 -11.98 14.21
C ILE A 49 4.50 -12.09 13.33
N GLY A 50 3.49 -11.26 13.56
CA GLY A 50 2.32 -11.18 12.69
C GLY A 50 2.62 -10.74 11.26
N SER A 51 3.52 -9.76 11.06
CA SER A 51 3.97 -9.28 9.75
C SER A 51 4.75 -10.36 9.01
N LEU A 52 5.64 -11.05 9.74
CA LEU A 52 6.35 -12.22 9.22
C LEU A 52 5.39 -13.33 8.82
N GLY A 53 4.41 -13.63 9.66
CA GLY A 53 3.39 -14.63 9.40
C GLY A 53 2.56 -14.32 8.14
N ASP A 54 2.37 -13.06 7.80
CA ASP A 54 1.68 -12.66 6.57
C ASP A 54 2.48 -13.01 5.32
N ALA A 55 3.74 -12.63 5.28
CA ALA A 55 4.67 -12.99 4.21
C ALA A 55 4.83 -14.50 4.07
N VAL A 56 4.95 -15.23 5.19
CA VAL A 56 5.05 -16.70 5.18
C VAL A 56 3.79 -17.35 4.61
N ARG A 57 2.59 -16.85 4.93
CA ARG A 57 1.34 -17.37 4.35
C ARG A 57 1.26 -17.11 2.86
N ALA A 58 1.60 -15.90 2.41
CA ALA A 58 1.63 -15.56 0.99
C ALA A 58 2.65 -16.45 0.25
N TYR A 59 3.85 -16.63 0.81
CA TYR A 59 4.86 -17.54 0.28
C TYR A 59 4.37 -18.99 0.18
N GLY A 60 3.64 -19.47 1.18
CA GLY A 60 3.00 -20.78 1.12
C GLY A 60 2.08 -20.93 -0.09
N VAL A 61 1.25 -19.91 -0.39
CA VAL A 61 0.38 -19.91 -1.58
C VAL A 61 1.21 -19.91 -2.87
N LYS A 62 2.31 -19.14 -2.94
CA LYS A 62 3.27 -19.18 -4.06
C LYS A 62 3.76 -20.61 -4.32
N LEU A 63 4.24 -21.29 -3.27
CA LEU A 63 4.71 -22.67 -3.37
C LEU A 63 3.60 -23.66 -3.77
N ALA A 64 2.37 -23.46 -3.28
CA ALA A 64 1.24 -24.31 -3.65
C ALA A 64 0.85 -24.14 -5.12
N LEU A 65 0.86 -22.91 -5.64
CA LEU A 65 0.66 -22.65 -7.08
C LEU A 65 1.74 -23.31 -7.93
N GLU A 66 3.01 -23.27 -7.49
CA GLU A 66 4.12 -23.95 -8.16
C GLU A 66 3.97 -25.48 -8.14
N ASN A 67 3.53 -26.06 -7.01
CA ASN A 67 3.23 -27.49 -6.93
C ASN A 67 2.09 -27.92 -7.88
N LEU A 68 1.17 -27.00 -8.20
CA LEU A 68 0.11 -27.22 -9.19
C LEU A 68 0.57 -26.97 -10.64
N GLY A 69 1.83 -26.59 -10.85
CA GLY A 69 2.44 -26.38 -12.17
C GLY A 69 2.37 -24.95 -12.70
N TYR A 70 1.95 -23.97 -11.89
CA TYR A 70 1.87 -22.56 -12.30
C TYR A 70 3.15 -21.81 -11.93
N LYS A 71 3.49 -20.77 -12.71
CA LYS A 71 4.57 -19.85 -12.32
C LYS A 71 4.02 -18.87 -11.29
N SER A 72 4.72 -18.70 -10.17
CA SER A 72 4.30 -17.76 -9.13
C SER A 72 5.45 -16.99 -8.51
N GLU A 73 5.16 -15.78 -8.05
CA GLU A 73 6.12 -14.83 -7.48
C GLU A 73 5.49 -14.17 -6.26
N LEU A 74 6.25 -14.06 -5.16
CA LEU A 74 5.84 -13.29 -3.99
C LEU A 74 6.33 -11.85 -4.14
N ILE A 75 5.41 -10.89 -4.04
CA ILE A 75 5.73 -9.48 -3.89
C ILE A 75 5.70 -9.12 -2.40
N ALA A 76 6.82 -8.66 -1.87
CA ALA A 76 6.89 -8.01 -0.56
C ALA A 76 6.76 -6.50 -0.77
N TYR A 77 5.57 -5.94 -0.54
CA TYR A 77 5.28 -4.54 -0.84
C TYR A 77 5.37 -3.67 0.42
N SER A 78 6.28 -2.71 0.45
CA SER A 78 6.43 -1.75 1.56
C SER A 78 5.63 -0.48 1.35
N ASP A 79 4.69 -0.20 2.26
CA ASP A 79 3.86 1.02 2.28
C ASP A 79 4.63 2.20 2.90
N ASP A 80 5.79 2.53 2.34
CA ASP A 80 6.71 3.57 2.83
C ASP A 80 6.31 5.01 2.46
N LEU A 81 5.15 5.20 1.84
CA LEU A 81 4.51 6.51 1.67
C LEU A 81 3.48 6.82 2.76
N ASP A 82 3.18 5.90 3.67
CA ASP A 82 2.28 6.20 4.77
C ASP A 82 2.85 7.25 5.72
N GLY A 83 1.97 8.07 6.27
CA GLY A 83 2.32 9.09 7.23
C GLY A 83 2.59 8.49 8.61
N LEU A 84 3.66 8.89 9.28
CA LEU A 84 3.96 8.45 10.64
C LEU A 84 2.84 8.91 11.60
N ARG A 85 2.00 7.99 12.07
CA ARG A 85 0.83 8.32 12.92
C ARG A 85 1.19 8.50 14.39
N LYS A 86 2.16 7.74 14.86
CA LYS A 86 2.68 7.77 16.23
C LYS A 86 4.13 7.30 16.21
N ILE A 87 4.92 7.76 17.18
CA ILE A 87 6.30 7.29 17.36
C ILE A 87 6.23 5.96 18.15
N PRO A 88 6.80 4.86 17.63
CA PRO A 88 6.88 3.61 18.38
C PRO A 88 7.70 3.77 19.67
N GLU A 89 7.31 3.03 20.70
CA GLU A 89 8.05 2.99 21.96
C GLU A 89 9.49 2.50 21.73
N GLY A 90 10.46 3.14 22.39
CA GLY A 90 11.88 2.82 22.25
C GLY A 90 12.59 3.50 21.08
N LEU A 91 11.88 4.19 20.19
CA LEU A 91 12.50 4.98 19.12
C LEU A 91 12.55 6.47 19.48
N THR A 92 13.67 7.11 19.17
CA THR A 92 13.85 8.56 19.32
C THR A 92 13.64 9.23 17.97
N VAL A 93 12.41 9.70 17.73
CA VAL A 93 12.03 10.43 16.51
C VAL A 93 11.51 11.79 16.91
N ASP A 94 11.86 12.83 16.15
CA ASP A 94 11.27 14.15 16.36
C ASP A 94 9.74 14.12 16.08
N SER A 95 8.96 14.58 17.05
CA SER A 95 7.50 14.73 16.96
C SER A 95 7.04 15.58 15.78
N GLU A 96 7.89 16.48 15.27
CA GLU A 96 7.60 17.26 14.05
C GLU A 96 7.37 16.38 12.82
N ASN A 97 7.93 15.18 12.80
CA ASN A 97 7.79 14.21 11.71
C ASN A 97 6.45 13.45 11.73
N ILE A 98 5.63 13.59 12.78
CA ILE A 98 4.27 13.02 12.78
C ILE A 98 3.48 13.60 11.60
N GLY A 99 2.89 12.69 10.82
CA GLY A 99 2.15 12.98 9.59
C GLY A 99 3.02 13.02 8.32
N LYS A 100 4.36 13.08 8.42
CA LYS A 100 5.24 12.99 7.25
C LYS A 100 5.36 11.55 6.76
N ARG A 101 5.62 11.38 5.47
CA ARG A 101 5.85 10.07 4.84
C ARG A 101 7.05 9.40 5.48
N VAL A 102 6.94 8.13 5.83
CA VAL A 102 8.04 7.42 6.51
C VAL A 102 9.29 7.27 5.64
N SER A 103 9.15 7.30 4.31
CA SER A 103 10.27 7.39 3.35
C SER A 103 10.96 8.75 3.31
N SER A 104 10.39 9.83 3.88
CA SER A 104 11.04 11.16 3.97
C SER A 104 11.60 11.49 5.35
N ILE A 105 11.38 10.62 6.35
CA ILE A 105 11.89 10.79 7.71
C ILE A 105 13.28 10.14 7.80
N PRO A 106 14.30 10.77 8.42
CA PRO A 106 15.60 10.14 8.65
C PRO A 106 15.51 8.83 9.45
N ASP A 107 16.45 7.91 9.24
CA ASP A 107 16.57 6.69 10.05
C ASP A 107 16.70 7.05 11.54
N PRO A 108 15.82 6.52 12.43
CA PRO A 108 15.83 6.85 13.85
C PRO A 108 16.94 6.17 14.65
N VAL A 109 17.68 5.23 14.04
CA VAL A 109 18.70 4.43 14.73
C VAL A 109 20.10 4.97 14.43
N GLU A 110 20.79 5.42 15.49
CA GLU A 110 22.16 5.93 15.38
C GLU A 110 23.12 4.84 14.85
N GLY A 111 23.92 5.18 13.84
CA GLY A 111 24.90 4.28 13.23
C GLY A 111 24.34 3.33 12.16
N CYS A 112 23.02 3.30 11.94
CA CYS A 112 22.44 2.62 10.78
C CYS A 112 22.68 3.43 9.48
N LYS A 113 22.63 2.71 8.35
CA LYS A 113 22.95 3.25 7.01
C LYS A 113 21.75 3.32 6.06
N HIS A 114 20.53 3.12 6.55
CA HIS A 114 19.35 3.24 5.69
C HIS A 114 19.08 4.71 5.37
N ASN A 115 18.47 4.98 4.21
CA ASN A 115 18.23 6.35 3.76
C ASN A 115 17.02 6.99 4.45
N SER A 116 16.13 6.18 5.06
CA SER A 116 14.93 6.66 5.74
C SER A 116 14.46 5.74 6.87
N TYR A 117 13.60 6.28 7.73
CA TYR A 117 12.83 5.53 8.73
C TYR A 117 12.07 4.37 8.07
N GLY A 118 11.38 4.63 6.96
CA GLY A 118 10.58 3.62 6.26
C GLY A 118 11.45 2.46 5.74
N GLU A 119 12.60 2.79 5.15
CA GLU A 119 13.56 1.78 4.68
C GLU A 119 14.11 0.93 5.83
N HIS A 120 14.45 1.56 6.98
CA HIS A 120 14.89 0.84 8.17
C HIS A 120 13.82 -0.13 8.68
N MET A 121 12.56 0.32 8.81
CA MET A 121 11.49 -0.56 9.31
C MET A 121 11.21 -1.72 8.37
N SER A 122 11.24 -1.47 7.05
CA SER A 122 11.09 -2.52 6.05
C SER A 122 12.25 -3.52 6.10
N SER A 123 13.50 -3.07 6.21
CA SER A 123 14.67 -3.95 6.18
C SER A 123 14.66 -4.99 7.31
N LEU A 124 14.18 -4.61 8.51
CA LEU A 124 14.03 -5.56 9.63
C LEU A 124 13.15 -6.78 9.28
N LEU A 125 12.08 -6.58 8.51
CA LEU A 125 11.23 -7.68 8.07
C LEU A 125 11.88 -8.45 6.91
N LEU A 126 12.46 -7.74 5.94
CA LEU A 126 13.15 -8.35 4.80
C LEU A 126 14.30 -9.26 5.26
N ASP A 127 15.13 -8.80 6.20
CA ASP A 127 16.17 -9.61 6.83
C ASP A 127 15.59 -10.87 7.49
N GLY A 128 14.42 -10.74 8.12
CA GLY A 128 13.69 -11.88 8.68
C GLY A 128 13.24 -12.89 7.63
N LEU A 129 12.78 -12.42 6.46
CA LEU A 129 12.41 -13.28 5.33
C LEU A 129 13.63 -13.98 4.72
N ASP A 130 14.72 -13.25 4.53
CA ASP A 130 15.97 -13.77 3.99
C ASP A 130 16.54 -14.87 4.89
N ASN A 131 16.55 -14.66 6.21
CA ASN A 131 16.99 -15.66 7.18
C ASN A 131 16.14 -16.95 7.17
N LEU A 132 14.89 -16.87 6.72
CA LEU A 132 13.99 -18.02 6.55
C LEU A 132 14.08 -18.65 5.15
N GLY A 133 14.88 -18.09 4.24
CA GLY A 133 14.98 -18.55 2.85
C GLY A 133 13.69 -18.33 2.06
N ILE A 134 12.94 -17.27 2.38
CA ILE A 134 11.73 -16.89 1.66
C ILE A 134 12.14 -16.07 0.43
N GLU A 135 11.79 -16.56 -0.75
CA GLU A 135 12.04 -15.84 -2.01
C GLU A 135 10.93 -14.84 -2.30
N TYR A 136 11.30 -13.58 -2.52
CA TYR A 136 10.37 -12.50 -2.84
C TYR A 136 11.01 -11.46 -3.79
N VAL A 137 10.15 -10.65 -4.41
CA VAL A 137 10.53 -9.40 -5.06
C VAL A 137 10.06 -8.24 -4.20
N HIS A 138 11.00 -7.45 -3.70
CA HIS A 138 10.69 -6.27 -2.91
C HIS A 138 10.24 -5.11 -3.80
N LYS A 139 9.18 -4.43 -3.37
CA LYS A 139 8.68 -3.19 -3.98
C LYS A 139 8.34 -2.19 -2.89
N THR A 140 8.46 -0.90 -3.20
CA THR A 140 8.07 0.17 -2.28
C THR A 140 7.00 1.06 -2.90
N ALA A 141 6.15 1.63 -2.05
CA ALA A 141 5.19 2.64 -2.46
C ALA A 141 5.90 3.88 -3.00
N HIS A 142 7.01 4.29 -2.40
CA HIS A 142 7.81 5.41 -2.84
C HIS A 142 8.19 5.27 -4.32
N GLU A 143 8.86 4.18 -4.70
CA GLU A 143 9.27 3.98 -6.09
C GLU A 143 8.07 3.72 -7.02
N THR A 144 7.04 3.04 -6.53
CA THR A 144 5.83 2.76 -7.33
C THR A 144 5.12 4.05 -7.74
N TYR A 145 4.92 4.97 -6.80
CA TYR A 145 4.32 6.28 -7.09
C TYR A 145 5.28 7.18 -7.86
N LYS A 146 6.57 7.18 -7.50
CA LYS A 146 7.60 8.00 -8.17
C LYS A 146 7.68 7.71 -9.67
N ASN A 147 7.58 6.44 -10.01
CA ASN A 147 7.67 5.97 -11.39
C ASN A 147 6.31 6.01 -12.12
N GLY A 148 5.26 6.54 -11.49
CA GLY A 148 3.96 6.76 -12.12
C GLY A 148 3.19 5.46 -12.44
N LEU A 149 3.55 4.33 -11.84
CA LEU A 149 3.00 3.01 -12.18
C LEU A 149 1.50 2.88 -11.91
N LEU A 150 0.95 3.76 -11.06
CA LEU A 150 -0.45 3.75 -10.63
C LEU A 150 -1.27 4.94 -11.17
N VAL A 151 -0.72 5.76 -12.07
CA VAL A 151 -1.40 6.99 -12.54
C VAL A 151 -2.78 6.69 -13.14
N ASP A 152 -2.89 5.66 -13.98
CA ASP A 152 -4.16 5.30 -14.61
C ASP A 152 -5.18 4.72 -13.60
N GLN A 153 -4.69 3.97 -12.61
CA GLN A 153 -5.50 3.38 -11.55
C GLN A 153 -6.03 4.47 -10.62
N ILE A 154 -5.17 5.42 -10.23
CA ILE A 154 -5.54 6.61 -9.45
C ILE A 154 -6.60 7.39 -10.21
N HIS A 155 -6.38 7.69 -11.50
CA HIS A 155 -7.35 8.39 -12.33
C HIS A 155 -8.71 7.68 -12.34
N LYS A 156 -8.74 6.36 -12.57
CA LYS A 156 -9.98 5.57 -12.55
C LYS A 156 -10.69 5.63 -11.20
N ILE A 157 -9.95 5.57 -10.08
CA ILE A 157 -10.50 5.70 -8.74
C ILE A 157 -11.13 7.09 -8.55
N LEU A 158 -10.45 8.16 -8.96
CA LEU A 158 -10.91 9.53 -8.80
C LEU A 158 -12.18 9.82 -9.61
N VAL A 159 -12.22 9.38 -10.87
CA VAL A 159 -13.42 9.47 -11.74
C VAL A 159 -14.61 8.72 -11.13
N ASN A 160 -14.35 7.59 -10.46
CA ASN A 160 -15.39 6.78 -9.83
C ASN A 160 -15.57 7.06 -8.33
N SER A 161 -15.02 8.17 -7.81
CA SER A 161 -14.98 8.48 -6.38
C SER A 161 -16.35 8.41 -5.70
N LYS A 162 -17.39 8.99 -6.32
CA LYS A 162 -18.77 8.92 -5.82
C LYS A 162 -19.28 7.48 -5.69
N LYS A 163 -19.12 6.69 -6.76
CA LYS A 163 -19.53 5.27 -6.77
C LYS A 163 -18.79 4.46 -5.68
N ILE A 164 -17.51 4.77 -5.46
CA ILE A 164 -16.71 4.14 -4.41
C ILE A 164 -17.22 4.57 -3.03
N GLY A 165 -17.49 5.86 -2.82
CA GLY A 165 -18.08 6.41 -1.59
C GLY A 165 -19.40 5.73 -1.24
N ASP A 166 -20.33 5.64 -2.20
CA ASP A 166 -21.64 4.99 -2.04
C ASP A 166 -21.49 3.53 -1.58
N LYS A 167 -20.54 2.79 -2.16
CA LYS A 167 -20.27 1.40 -1.76
C LYS A 167 -19.60 1.30 -0.40
N ILE A 168 -18.68 2.19 -0.06
CA ILE A 168 -18.06 2.20 1.28
C ILE A 168 -19.12 2.46 2.34
N GLU A 169 -20.00 3.44 2.12
CA GLU A 169 -21.13 3.72 3.00
C GLU A 169 -22.05 2.50 3.13
N GLU A 170 -22.43 1.86 2.03
CA GLU A 170 -23.31 0.68 2.03
C GLU A 170 -22.72 -0.47 2.88
N PHE A 171 -21.42 -0.76 2.73
CA PHE A 171 -20.78 -1.89 3.42
C PHE A 171 -20.33 -1.58 4.85
N THR A 172 -19.96 -0.34 5.15
CA THR A 172 -19.30 0.02 6.42
C THR A 172 -20.01 1.09 7.23
N GLY A 173 -20.98 1.79 6.65
CA GLY A 173 -21.64 2.97 7.23
C GLY A 173 -20.79 4.25 7.23
N GLN A 174 -19.56 4.21 6.73
CA GLN A 174 -18.66 5.36 6.75
C GLN A 174 -19.03 6.39 5.68
N GLN A 175 -19.39 7.59 6.12
CA GLN A 175 -19.81 8.71 5.27
C GLN A 175 -18.67 9.60 4.76
N LYS A 176 -17.43 9.38 5.22
CA LYS A 176 -16.29 10.26 4.93
C LYS A 176 -16.10 10.49 3.42
N PHE A 177 -16.25 9.43 2.62
CA PHE A 177 -16.00 9.48 1.18
C PHE A 177 -17.20 9.99 0.36
N GLN A 178 -18.24 10.49 1.03
CA GLN A 178 -19.34 11.24 0.39
C GLN A 178 -18.97 12.71 0.16
N SER A 179 -18.11 13.27 1.02
CA SER A 179 -17.66 14.67 0.94
C SER A 179 -16.17 14.83 0.65
N VAL A 180 -15.38 13.76 0.80
CA VAL A 180 -13.93 13.76 0.60
C VAL A 180 -13.55 12.76 -0.48
N ILE A 181 -12.66 13.15 -1.37
CA ILE A 181 -12.13 12.27 -2.39
C ILE A 181 -11.09 11.33 -1.76
N PRO A 182 -11.01 10.05 -2.18
CA PRO A 182 -10.05 9.09 -1.64
C PRO A 182 -8.61 9.33 -2.13
N TYR A 183 -8.08 10.53 -1.87
CA TYR A 183 -6.72 10.93 -2.21
C TYR A 183 -6.13 11.86 -1.14
N PHE A 184 -4.95 11.51 -0.62
CA PHE A 184 -4.25 12.31 0.39
C PHE A 184 -3.09 13.07 -0.26
N PRO A 185 -3.25 14.37 -0.56
CA PRO A 185 -2.16 15.19 -1.09
C PRO A 185 -1.10 15.44 0.01
N ILE A 186 0.13 15.71 -0.43
CA ILE A 186 1.23 16.12 0.45
C ILE A 186 1.23 17.65 0.52
N CYS A 187 1.14 18.20 1.74
CA CYS A 187 1.21 19.65 1.90
C CYS A 187 2.63 20.18 1.68
N ASP A 188 2.78 21.23 0.86
CA ASP A 188 4.04 21.91 0.59
C ASP A 188 4.65 22.56 1.81
N ALA A 189 3.81 23.21 2.60
CA ALA A 189 4.28 24.01 3.72
C ALA A 189 4.91 23.17 4.83
N CYS A 190 4.48 21.91 5.00
CA CYS A 190 4.90 21.07 6.13
C CYS A 190 5.32 19.63 5.78
N ASP A 191 5.18 19.21 4.52
CA ASP A 191 5.46 17.84 4.01
C ASP A 191 4.62 16.73 4.69
N LYS A 192 3.51 17.09 5.33
CA LYS A 192 2.63 16.15 6.04
C LYS A 192 1.45 15.71 5.17
N LEU A 193 1.13 14.44 5.30
CA LEU A 193 -0.16 13.86 4.94
C LEU A 193 -1.21 14.21 5.99
N TYR A 194 -2.49 14.04 5.62
CA TYR A 194 -3.66 14.18 6.51
C TYR A 194 -3.95 15.61 7.01
N THR A 195 -3.13 16.58 6.66
CA THR A 195 -3.35 18.02 6.96
C THR A 195 -4.14 18.73 5.86
N THR A 196 -4.32 18.06 4.73
CA THR A 196 -4.94 18.59 3.53
C THR A 196 -5.95 17.59 3.00
N GLU A 197 -7.15 18.05 2.68
CA GLU A 197 -8.24 17.21 2.18
C GLU A 197 -8.52 17.53 0.73
N SER A 198 -8.80 16.48 -0.05
CA SER A 198 -9.26 16.62 -1.43
C SER A 198 -10.78 16.59 -1.47
N PHE A 199 -11.40 17.53 -2.19
CA PHE A 199 -12.86 17.64 -2.27
C PHE A 199 -13.39 17.51 -3.70
N GLU A 200 -12.56 17.81 -4.71
CA GLU A 200 -12.98 17.77 -6.12
C GLU A 200 -11.87 17.20 -7.02
N TYR A 201 -12.26 16.49 -8.07
CA TYR A 201 -11.37 16.06 -9.15
C TYR A 201 -11.93 16.56 -10.49
N ILE A 202 -11.18 17.46 -11.12
CA ILE A 202 -11.47 18.05 -12.43
C ILE A 202 -10.87 17.11 -13.48
N GLU A 203 -11.72 16.27 -14.08
CA GLU A 203 -11.31 15.16 -14.92
C GLU A 203 -10.53 15.61 -16.17
N GLU A 204 -11.03 16.64 -16.85
CA GLU A 204 -10.48 17.14 -18.11
C GLU A 204 -9.06 17.69 -17.95
N GLU A 205 -8.81 18.32 -16.80
CA GLU A 205 -7.52 18.90 -16.47
C GLU A 205 -6.60 17.92 -15.75
N LYS A 206 -7.14 16.77 -15.31
CA LYS A 206 -6.51 15.85 -14.37
C LYS A 206 -6.00 16.57 -13.13
N LYS A 207 -6.90 17.33 -12.49
CA LYS A 207 -6.54 18.21 -11.39
C LYS A 207 -7.38 17.96 -10.15
N LEU A 208 -6.76 18.08 -8.97
CA LEU A 208 -7.42 17.90 -7.67
C LEU A 208 -7.63 19.23 -6.98
N GLY A 209 -8.88 19.54 -6.62
CA GLY A 209 -9.22 20.62 -5.70
C GLY A 209 -8.99 20.19 -4.26
N ILE A 210 -8.23 20.99 -3.52
CA ILE A 210 -7.84 20.67 -2.15
C ILE A 210 -8.05 21.83 -1.18
N ASP A 211 -8.27 21.49 0.08
CA ASP A 211 -8.38 22.41 1.22
C ASP A 211 -7.32 22.08 2.28
N VAL A 212 -6.46 23.05 2.59
CA VAL A 212 -5.39 22.92 3.60
C VAL A 212 -5.93 23.31 4.98
N LYS A 213 -5.91 22.40 5.95
CA LYS A 213 -6.46 22.61 7.31
C LYS A 213 -5.48 23.27 8.30
N ILE A 214 -4.29 23.67 7.85
CA ILE A 214 -3.15 23.98 8.74
C ILE A 214 -3.33 25.24 9.57
N LEU A 215 -4.32 26.09 9.31
CA LEU A 215 -4.54 27.30 10.12
C LEU A 215 -6.04 27.54 10.38
N LYS A 216 -6.46 27.40 11.64
CA LYS A 216 -7.78 27.84 12.14
C LYS A 216 -8.00 29.36 12.05
N LEU A 217 -7.01 30.12 11.59
CA LEU A 217 -7.10 31.54 11.23
C LEU A 217 -6.28 31.72 9.94
N VAL A 218 -6.90 32.24 8.87
CA VAL A 218 -6.29 32.72 7.60
C VAL A 218 -6.54 31.80 6.39
N LEU A 219 -7.42 32.29 5.51
CA LEU A 219 -7.68 31.93 4.11
C LEU A 219 -7.72 30.43 3.74
N ILE A 220 -8.94 29.93 3.52
CA ILE A 220 -9.18 28.83 2.58
C ILE A 220 -8.71 29.33 1.21
N ARG A 221 -7.53 28.88 0.77
CA ARG A 221 -7.12 28.97 -0.63
C ARG A 221 -7.39 27.60 -1.24
N SER A 222 -8.42 27.51 -2.07
CA SER A 222 -8.62 26.36 -2.94
C SER A 222 -7.42 26.30 -3.89
N LEU A 223 -6.52 25.36 -3.65
CA LEU A 223 -5.37 25.08 -4.50
C LEU A 223 -5.70 23.93 -5.42
N VAL A 224 -4.97 23.83 -6.54
CA VAL A 224 -5.21 22.82 -7.56
C VAL A 224 -3.92 22.04 -7.81
N VAL A 225 -3.99 20.71 -7.70
CA VAL A 225 -2.86 19.79 -7.89
C VAL A 225 -2.92 19.18 -9.29
N ASP A 226 -1.87 19.31 -10.09
CA ASP A 226 -1.77 18.62 -11.40
C ASP A 226 -1.37 17.15 -11.23
N MET A 227 -2.30 16.25 -11.55
CA MET A 227 -2.10 14.81 -11.43
C MET A 227 -1.25 14.20 -12.55
N ARG A 228 -0.88 14.99 -13.57
CA ARG A 228 0.04 14.58 -14.64
C ARG A 228 1.49 14.60 -14.18
N VAL A 229 1.77 15.29 -13.07
CA VAL A 229 3.08 15.34 -12.42
C VAL A 229 3.15 14.21 -11.39
N ASN A 230 4.34 13.63 -11.21
CA ASN A 230 4.57 12.50 -10.31
C ASN A 230 3.98 12.78 -8.90
N PRO A 231 3.18 11.85 -8.31
CA PRO A 231 2.53 12.02 -6.99
C PRO A 231 3.46 12.44 -5.85
N ILE A 232 4.74 12.09 -5.90
CA ILE A 232 5.73 12.46 -4.87
C ILE A 232 6.20 13.91 -5.01
N SER A 233 6.11 14.46 -6.22
CA SER A 233 6.32 15.87 -6.54
C SER A 233 5.03 16.70 -6.55
N GLN A 234 3.88 16.09 -6.24
CA GLN A 234 2.61 16.78 -6.02
C GLN A 234 2.61 17.36 -4.62
N LYS A 235 3.27 18.49 -4.57
CA LYS A 235 3.57 19.27 -3.42
C LYS A 235 2.66 20.51 -3.58
N VAL A 236 1.80 20.79 -2.58
CA VAL A 236 0.72 21.81 -2.68
C VAL A 236 0.63 22.77 -1.51
#